data_AF-A0A928WPP1-F1
#
_entry.id   AF-A0A928WPP1-F1
#
_cell.length_a   1.000
_cell.length_b   1.000
_cell.length_c   1.000
_cell.angle_alpha   90.00
_cell.angle_beta   90.00
_cell.angle_gamma   90.00
#
_symmetry.space_group_name_H-M   'P 1'
#
loop_
_entity.id
_entity.type
_entity.pdbx_description
1 polymer ?
#
loop_
_entity_poly.entity_id
_entity_poly.type
_entity_poly.pdbx_seq_one_letter_code
_entity_poly.pdbx_strand_id
1 'polypeptide(L)'
;MKRIVFLFLGYAIAGFSLMSAVYAFLKATKLTIYGEHGLVFGALFRMYLYHERHPYQYLLLVAIVYGCLATMWAHYAGKAQRGWKRAGSIIGVMVLTIICSSVPGGMLWVFHDTQAGFFPGMNRFLNNLWWGAGAGLSVGWLIFMLSIPYNVLCLLSGYYLTDYIEKTMRRRNWISR
;
A
#
# COMPACT_ATOMS: atom_id res chain seq x y z
N MET A 1 -10.57 19.00 -13.03
CA MET A 1 -11.16 17.71 -12.56
C MET A 1 -10.67 16.49 -13.35
N LYS A 2 -10.95 16.37 -14.67
CA LYS A 2 -10.54 15.19 -15.48
C LYS A 2 -9.07 14.77 -15.31
N ARG A 3 -8.14 15.73 -15.33
CA ARG A 3 -6.70 15.46 -15.22
C ARG A 3 -6.26 14.89 -13.85
N ILE A 4 -6.90 15.32 -12.76
CA ILE A 4 -6.63 14.83 -11.41
C ILE A 4 -7.08 13.37 -11.28
N VAL A 5 -8.23 13.04 -11.86
CA VAL A 5 -8.75 11.66 -11.90
C VAL A 5 -7.80 10.75 -12.68
N PHE A 6 -7.30 11.19 -13.85
CA PHE A 6 -6.31 10.40 -14.60
C PHE A 6 -4.99 10.21 -13.85
N LEU A 7 -4.51 11.22 -13.11
CA LEU A 7 -3.33 11.09 -12.28
C LEU A 7 -3.55 10.07 -11.15
N PHE A 8 -4.68 10.17 -10.46
CA PHE A 8 -5.06 9.22 -9.42
C PHE A 8 -5.12 7.80 -9.95
N LEU A 9 -5.86 7.58 -11.05
CA LEU A 9 -5.96 6.25 -11.66
C LEU A 9 -4.59 5.75 -12.14
N GLY A 10 -3.76 6.63 -12.71
CA GLY A 10 -2.41 6.29 -13.14
C GLY A 10 -1.53 5.79 -11.99
N TYR A 11 -1.51 6.50 -10.87
CA TYR A 11 -0.76 6.08 -9.69
C TYR A 11 -1.35 4.83 -9.03
N ALA A 12 -2.68 4.77 -8.87
CA ALA A 12 -3.34 3.64 -8.21
C ALA A 12 -3.20 2.34 -9.01
N ILE A 13 -3.48 2.37 -10.33
CA ILE A 13 -3.39 1.19 -11.19
C ILE A 13 -1.93 0.74 -11.31
N ALA A 14 -1.00 1.66 -11.60
CA ALA A 14 0.40 1.27 -11.75
C ALA A 14 1.01 0.81 -10.43
N GLY A 15 0.67 1.46 -9.30
CA GLY A 15 1.09 1.04 -7.97
C GLY A 15 0.56 -0.36 -7.63
N PHE A 16 -0.73 -0.61 -7.86
CA PHE A 16 -1.35 -1.92 -7.65
C PHE A 16 -0.70 -3.01 -8.50
N SER A 17 -0.52 -2.77 -9.80
CA SER A 17 0.10 -3.73 -10.73
C SER A 17 1.52 -4.07 -10.31
N LEU A 18 2.31 -3.07 -9.91
CA LEU A 18 3.70 -3.24 -9.51
C LEU A 18 3.83 -3.99 -8.18
N MET A 19 3.03 -3.60 -7.18
CA MET A 19 2.94 -4.31 -5.90
C MET A 19 2.49 -5.76 -6.07
N SER A 20 1.54 -6.01 -6.98
CA SER A 20 1.05 -7.35 -7.30
C SER A 20 2.11 -8.20 -8.00
N ALA A 21 2.86 -7.60 -8.94
CA ALA A 21 3.96 -8.27 -9.61
C ALA A 21 5.09 -8.64 -8.63
N VAL A 22 5.48 -7.73 -7.74
CA VAL A 22 6.46 -8.00 -6.68
C VAL A 22 5.97 -9.12 -5.75
N TYR A 23 4.71 -9.07 -5.33
CA TYR A 23 4.11 -10.12 -4.50
C TYR A 23 4.14 -11.48 -5.20
N ALA A 24 3.69 -11.54 -6.45
CA ALA A 24 3.66 -12.78 -7.24
C ALA A 24 5.07 -13.34 -7.44
N PHE A 25 6.05 -12.48 -7.74
CA PHE A 25 7.46 -12.85 -7.85
C PHE A 25 7.98 -13.46 -6.54
N LEU A 26 7.82 -12.78 -5.41
CA LEU A 26 8.29 -13.28 -4.12
C LEU A 26 7.56 -14.56 -3.69
N LYS A 27 6.26 -14.68 -4.00
CA LYS A 27 5.49 -15.89 -3.74
C LYS A 27 6.00 -17.08 -4.57
N ALA A 28 6.30 -16.85 -5.85
CA ALA A 28 6.89 -17.86 -6.72
C ALA A 28 8.29 -18.28 -6.21
N THR A 29 9.15 -17.31 -5.87
CA THR A 29 10.47 -17.59 -5.28
C THR A 29 10.37 -18.37 -3.98
N LYS A 30 9.45 -18.01 -3.09
CA LYS A 30 9.17 -18.76 -1.85
C LYS A 30 8.84 -20.22 -2.16
N LEU A 31 7.91 -20.45 -3.11
CA LEU A 31 7.48 -21.79 -3.49
C LEU A 31 8.63 -22.61 -4.09
N THR A 32 9.48 -22.00 -4.93
CA THR A 32 10.64 -22.66 -5.53
C THR A 32 11.71 -23.05 -4.50
N ILE A 33 11.97 -22.20 -3.50
CA ILE A 33 13.07 -22.43 -2.54
C ILE A 33 12.62 -23.33 -1.38
N TYR A 34 11.42 -23.11 -0.85
CA TYR A 34 10.96 -23.72 0.41
C TYR A 34 9.79 -24.71 0.25
N GLY A 35 9.28 -24.89 -0.97
CA GLY A 35 8.09 -25.71 -1.22
C GLY A 35 6.82 -25.16 -0.56
N GLU A 36 5.78 -25.98 -0.48
CA GLU A 36 4.47 -25.58 0.08
C GLU A 36 4.49 -25.39 1.59
N HIS A 37 5.46 -26.00 2.29
CA HIS A 37 5.57 -25.95 3.75
C HIS A 37 6.42 -24.80 4.29
N GLY A 38 6.99 -23.96 3.42
CA GLY A 38 7.69 -22.76 3.83
C GLY A 38 6.76 -21.82 4.60
N LEU A 39 7.11 -21.51 5.86
CA LEU A 39 6.39 -20.50 6.64
C LEU A 39 6.24 -19.22 5.81
N VAL A 40 5.04 -18.63 5.85
CA VAL A 40 4.79 -17.30 5.29
C VAL A 40 5.72 -16.31 5.97
N PHE A 41 6.33 -15.39 5.22
CA PHE A 41 7.02 -14.24 5.82
C PHE A 41 6.07 -13.58 6.84
N GLY A 42 6.43 -13.57 8.12
CA GLY A 42 5.61 -13.00 9.20
C GLY A 42 4.55 -13.92 9.83
N ALA A 43 4.55 -15.23 9.59
CA ALA A 43 3.56 -16.20 10.14
C ALA A 43 3.39 -16.21 11.68
N LEU A 44 4.21 -15.47 12.43
CA LEU A 44 4.10 -15.29 13.87
C LEU A 44 2.80 -14.61 14.31
N PHE A 45 2.15 -13.80 13.45
CA PHE A 45 0.87 -13.16 13.79
C PHE A 45 -0.27 -13.61 12.88
N ARG A 46 -1.43 -13.92 13.45
CA ARG A 46 -2.66 -14.24 12.67
C ARG A 46 -3.02 -13.16 11.66
N MET A 47 -2.69 -11.90 11.93
CA MET A 47 -2.89 -10.79 10.99
C MET A 47 -2.19 -11.04 9.65
N TYR A 48 -1.03 -11.73 9.62
CA TYR A 48 -0.34 -12.10 8.38
C TYR A 48 -1.03 -13.20 7.57
N LEU A 49 -1.66 -14.15 8.23
CA LEU A 49 -2.39 -15.22 7.55
C LEU A 49 -3.51 -14.64 6.66
N TYR A 50 -4.16 -13.56 7.10
CA TYR A 50 -5.17 -12.87 6.27
C TYR A 50 -4.56 -12.10 5.10
N HIS A 51 -3.36 -11.51 5.27
CA HIS A 51 -2.64 -10.88 4.18
C HIS A 51 -2.20 -11.90 3.11
N GLU A 52 -1.92 -13.15 3.50
CA GLU A 52 -1.62 -14.22 2.54
C GLU A 52 -2.88 -14.76 1.83
N ARG A 53 -4.02 -14.84 2.54
CA ARG A 53 -5.29 -15.31 1.98
C ARG A 53 -5.97 -14.29 1.06
N HIS A 54 -5.86 -13.00 1.38
CA HIS A 54 -6.51 -11.92 0.63
C HIS A 54 -5.53 -10.82 0.15
N PRO A 55 -4.36 -11.17 -0.42
CA PRO A 55 -3.26 -10.23 -0.63
C PRO A 55 -3.68 -9.05 -1.50
N TYR A 56 -4.37 -9.32 -2.61
CA TYR A 56 -4.76 -8.29 -3.57
C TYR A 56 -5.72 -7.23 -3.00
N GLN A 57 -6.51 -7.57 -1.98
CA GLN A 57 -7.40 -6.58 -1.35
C GLN A 57 -6.61 -5.57 -0.52
N TYR A 58 -5.63 -6.06 0.26
CA TYR A 58 -4.70 -5.20 0.99
C TYR A 58 -3.81 -4.39 0.04
N LEU A 59 -3.30 -5.00 -1.03
CA LEU A 59 -2.51 -4.28 -2.03
C LEU A 59 -3.30 -3.18 -2.73
N LEU A 60 -4.57 -3.46 -3.08
CA LEU A 60 -5.45 -2.47 -3.69
C LEU A 60 -5.71 -1.29 -2.74
N LEU A 61 -5.95 -1.58 -1.46
CA LEU A 61 -6.15 -0.56 -0.44
C LEU A 61 -4.92 0.35 -0.31
N VAL A 62 -3.72 -0.23 -0.22
CA VAL A 62 -2.46 0.55 -0.19
C VAL A 62 -2.30 1.36 -1.48
N ALA A 63 -2.63 0.77 -2.64
CA ALA A 63 -2.52 1.44 -3.93
C ALA A 63 -3.46 2.64 -4.07
N ILE A 64 -4.67 2.56 -3.51
CA ILE A 64 -5.63 3.67 -3.50
C ILE A 64 -5.10 4.81 -2.62
N VAL A 65 -4.64 4.50 -1.40
CA VAL A 65 -4.05 5.51 -0.49
C VAL A 65 -2.83 6.17 -1.13
N TYR A 66 -1.92 5.36 -1.68
CA TYR A 66 -0.76 5.85 -2.45
C TYR A 66 -1.20 6.73 -3.62
N GLY A 67 -2.18 6.30 -4.40
CA GLY A 67 -2.71 7.05 -5.54
C GLY A 67 -3.22 8.43 -5.14
N CYS A 68 -3.95 8.53 -4.03
CA CYS A 68 -4.41 9.81 -3.48
C CYS A 68 -3.23 10.71 -3.09
N LEU A 69 -2.31 10.21 -2.28
CA LEU A 69 -1.18 10.99 -1.76
C LEU A 69 -0.19 11.41 -2.86
N ALA A 70 0.14 10.50 -3.78
CA ALA A 70 1.00 10.79 -4.93
C ALA A 70 0.35 11.79 -5.89
N THR A 71 -0.97 11.73 -6.08
CA THR A 71 -1.71 12.73 -6.86
C THR A 71 -1.67 14.10 -6.21
N MET A 72 -1.96 14.18 -4.90
CA MET A 72 -1.88 15.44 -4.15
C MET A 72 -0.46 16.01 -4.21
N TRP A 73 0.56 15.18 -3.97
CA TRP A 73 1.95 15.58 -4.07
C TRP A 73 2.30 16.10 -5.47
N ALA A 74 1.96 15.35 -6.53
CA ALA A 74 2.25 15.74 -7.90
C ALA A 74 1.56 17.06 -8.29
N HIS A 75 0.36 17.30 -7.76
CA HIS A 75 -0.40 18.51 -8.02
C HIS A 75 0.15 19.74 -7.28
N TYR A 76 0.45 19.61 -5.98
CA TYR A 76 0.77 20.74 -5.12
C TYR A 76 2.28 20.98 -4.91
N ALA A 77 3.12 19.93 -4.91
CA ALA A 77 4.51 20.04 -4.45
C ALA A 77 5.54 19.54 -5.47
N GLY A 78 5.21 18.52 -6.26
CA GLY A 78 6.17 17.83 -7.15
C GLY A 78 6.79 18.73 -8.21
N LYS A 79 6.12 19.83 -8.57
CA LYS A 79 6.59 20.83 -9.55
C LYS A 79 7.85 21.56 -9.11
N ALA A 80 7.84 22.06 -7.87
CA ALA A 80 8.84 22.97 -7.33
C ALA A 80 10.11 22.26 -6.84
N GLN A 81 10.04 20.94 -6.67
CA GLN A 81 11.09 20.16 -6.03
C GLN A 81 12.04 19.53 -7.06
N ARG A 82 13.34 19.64 -6.81
CA ARG A 82 14.43 19.01 -7.60
C ARG A 82 15.45 18.36 -6.66
N GLY A 83 16.22 17.40 -7.18
CA GLY A 83 17.29 16.72 -6.44
C GLY A 83 16.80 16.14 -5.11
N TRP A 84 17.55 16.38 -4.03
CA TRP A 84 17.27 15.87 -2.68
C TRP A 84 15.90 16.27 -2.13
N LYS A 85 15.40 17.48 -2.42
CA LYS A 85 14.07 17.92 -1.96
C LYS A 85 12.94 17.08 -2.57
N ARG A 86 13.13 16.64 -3.81
CA ARG A 86 12.20 15.74 -4.49
C ARG A 86 12.29 14.33 -3.94
N ALA A 87 13.51 13.84 -3.73
CA ALA A 87 13.69 12.52 -3.14
C ALA A 87 13.04 12.42 -1.75
N GLY A 88 13.32 13.40 -0.88
CA GLY A 88 12.74 13.47 0.45
C GLY A 88 11.21 13.58 0.45
N SER A 89 10.61 14.32 -0.48
CA SER A 89 9.15 14.43 -0.53
C SER A 89 8.46 13.18 -1.06
N ILE A 90 9.07 12.47 -2.03
CA ILE A 90 8.57 11.17 -2.50
C ILE A 90 8.68 10.14 -1.36
N ILE A 91 9.78 10.12 -0.61
CA ILE A 91 9.92 9.30 0.60
C ILE A 91 8.81 9.65 1.62
N GLY A 92 8.54 10.95 1.82
CA GLY A 92 7.44 11.42 2.65
C GLY A 92 6.07 10.86 2.20
N VAL A 93 5.79 10.86 0.89
CA VAL A 93 4.56 10.25 0.33
C VAL A 93 4.48 8.76 0.67
N MET A 94 5.59 8.03 0.55
CA MET A 94 5.64 6.60 0.88
C MET A 94 5.40 6.34 2.38
N VAL A 95 6.05 7.11 3.26
CA VAL A 95 5.84 7.00 4.71
C VAL A 95 4.39 7.31 5.08
N LEU A 96 3.83 8.39 4.53
CA LEU A 96 2.42 8.73 4.74
C LEU A 96 1.48 7.67 4.18
N THR A 97 1.82 7.03 3.06
CA THR A 97 1.04 5.91 2.51
C THR A 97 0.97 4.77 3.52
N ILE A 98 2.09 4.38 4.13
CA ILE A 98 2.14 3.31 5.13
C ILE A 98 1.26 3.68 6.33
N ILE A 99 1.40 4.89 6.86
CA ILE A 99 0.62 5.35 8.03
C ILE A 99 -0.87 5.41 7.69
N CYS A 100 -1.25 6.06 6.60
CA CYS A 100 -2.64 6.24 6.21
C CYS A 100 -3.32 4.94 5.80
N SER A 101 -2.59 3.97 5.21
CA SER A 101 -3.15 2.67 4.85
C SER A 101 -3.24 1.70 6.04
N SER A 102 -2.49 1.93 7.12
CA SER A 102 -2.55 1.10 8.33
C SER A 102 -3.93 1.10 8.98
N VAL A 103 -4.63 2.25 8.97
CA VAL A 103 -5.99 2.39 9.52
C VAL A 103 -7.00 1.48 8.77
N PRO A 104 -7.27 1.70 7.47
CA PRO A 104 -8.22 0.87 6.75
C PRO A 104 -7.71 -0.57 6.58
N GLY A 105 -6.39 -0.79 6.59
CA GLY A 105 -5.81 -2.14 6.59
C GLY A 105 -6.16 -2.93 7.86
N GLY A 106 -6.09 -2.29 9.04
CA GLY A 106 -6.53 -2.89 10.29
C GLY A 106 -8.03 -3.16 10.35
N MET A 107 -8.85 -2.26 9.78
CA MET A 107 -10.30 -2.49 9.62
C MET A 107 -10.58 -3.68 8.70
N LEU A 108 -9.88 -3.78 7.56
CA LEU A 108 -10.03 -4.89 6.61
C LEU A 108 -9.63 -6.23 7.24
N TRP A 109 -8.61 -6.23 8.09
CA TRP A 109 -8.24 -7.41 8.87
C TRP A 109 -9.37 -7.88 9.78
N VAL A 110 -9.94 -6.99 10.58
CA VAL A 110 -11.09 -7.33 11.44
C VAL A 110 -12.28 -7.81 10.61
N PHE A 111 -12.54 -7.20 9.46
CA PHE A 111 -13.60 -7.66 8.55
C PHE A 111 -13.40 -9.12 8.16
N HIS A 112 -12.20 -9.51 7.72
CA HIS A 112 -11.92 -10.91 7.38
C HIS A 112 -11.91 -11.85 8.58
N ASP A 113 -11.50 -11.37 9.76
CA ASP A 113 -11.55 -12.15 11.00
C ASP A 113 -13.00 -12.48 11.38
N THR A 114 -13.92 -11.50 11.27
CA THR A 114 -15.35 -11.72 11.53
C THR A 114 -16.01 -12.67 10.54
N GLN A 115 -15.56 -12.70 9.29
CA GLN A 115 -16.04 -13.67 8.28
C GLN A 115 -15.62 -15.11 8.61
N ALA A 116 -14.56 -15.30 9.40
CA ALA A 116 -13.98 -16.62 9.68
C ALA A 116 -14.55 -17.30 10.94
N GLY A 117 -15.43 -16.64 11.72
CA GLY A 117 -15.86 -17.17 13.01
C GLY A 117 -17.31 -16.89 13.41
N PHE A 118 -17.82 -15.66 13.21
CA PHE A 118 -19.21 -15.26 13.51
C PHE A 118 -19.40 -13.77 13.13
N PHE A 119 -20.51 -13.40 12.48
CA PHE A 119 -20.81 -12.00 12.18
C PHE A 119 -21.59 -11.36 13.35
N PRO A 120 -20.97 -10.47 14.14
CA PRO A 120 -21.65 -9.87 15.29
C PRO A 120 -22.71 -8.85 14.84
N GLY A 121 -23.64 -8.50 15.73
CA GLY A 121 -24.59 -7.41 15.46
C GLY A 121 -23.89 -6.08 15.13
N MET A 122 -24.56 -5.19 14.39
CA MET A 122 -23.98 -3.99 13.77
C MET A 122 -23.13 -3.13 14.71
N ASN A 123 -23.62 -2.84 15.93
CA ASN A 123 -22.88 -2.00 16.88
C ASN A 123 -21.55 -2.63 17.31
N ARG A 124 -21.53 -3.95 17.54
CA ARG A 124 -20.32 -4.68 17.91
C ARG A 124 -19.38 -4.81 16.70
N PHE A 125 -19.92 -4.98 15.50
CA PHE A 125 -19.12 -4.97 14.27
C PHE A 125 -18.39 -3.64 14.07
N LEU A 126 -19.09 -2.51 14.19
CA LEU A 126 -18.49 -1.18 14.06
C LEU A 126 -17.43 -0.91 15.15
N ASN A 127 -17.70 -1.29 16.39
CA ASN A 127 -16.70 -1.18 17.47
C ASN A 127 -15.45 -2.01 17.18
N ASN A 128 -15.62 -3.23 16.67
CA ASN A 128 -14.49 -4.07 16.27
C ASN A 128 -13.70 -3.44 15.11
N LEU A 129 -14.35 -2.82 14.12
CA LEU A 129 -13.66 -2.13 13.03
C LEU A 129 -12.82 -0.96 13.55
N TRP A 130 -13.35 -0.14 14.45
CA TRP A 130 -12.60 0.96 15.06
C TRP A 130 -11.43 0.46 15.92
N TRP A 131 -11.63 -0.64 16.64
CA TRP A 131 -10.53 -1.32 17.31
C TRP A 131 -9.48 -1.81 16.31
N GLY A 132 -9.90 -2.38 15.18
CA GLY A 132 -9.03 -2.81 14.09
C GLY A 132 -8.21 -1.65 13.50
N ALA A 133 -8.83 -0.48 13.31
CA ALA A 133 -8.14 0.73 12.90
C ALA A 133 -7.01 1.13 13.88
N GLY A 134 -7.30 1.10 15.18
CA GLY A 134 -6.30 1.35 16.23
C GLY A 134 -5.19 0.29 16.24
N ALA A 135 -5.56 -0.99 16.12
CA ALA A 135 -4.62 -2.09 16.03
C ALA A 135 -3.67 -1.90 14.83
N GLY A 136 -4.21 -1.59 13.65
CA GLY A 136 -3.45 -1.32 12.44
C GLY A 136 -2.37 -0.25 12.63
N LEU A 137 -2.66 0.86 13.32
CA LEU A 137 -1.65 1.87 13.64
C LEU A 137 -0.61 1.37 14.67
N SER A 138 -1.05 0.63 15.68
CA SER A 138 -0.19 0.18 16.78
C SER A 138 0.80 -0.93 16.38
N VAL A 139 0.39 -1.86 15.51
CA VAL A 139 1.19 -3.03 15.09
C VAL A 139 1.56 -3.03 13.61
N GLY A 140 1.00 -2.15 12.79
CA GLY A 140 1.26 -2.10 11.35
C GLY A 140 2.72 -1.83 11.00
N TRP A 141 3.43 -1.05 11.82
CA TRP A 141 4.88 -0.82 11.64
C TRP A 141 5.70 -2.11 11.81
N LEU A 142 5.31 -2.98 12.76
CA LEU A 142 5.97 -4.27 12.96
C LEU A 142 5.71 -5.17 11.75
N ILE A 143 4.48 -5.12 11.23
CA ILE A 143 4.10 -5.88 10.04
C ILE A 143 4.91 -5.43 8.81
N PHE A 144 5.13 -4.13 8.71
CA PHE A 144 6.00 -3.57 7.70
C PHE A 144 7.46 -4.06 7.88
N MET A 145 8.01 -4.03 9.09
CA MET A 145 9.40 -4.44 9.32
C MET A 145 9.67 -5.93 9.06
N LEU A 146 8.68 -6.79 9.27
CA LEU A 146 8.82 -8.23 9.05
C LEU A 146 8.67 -8.64 7.57
N SER A 147 8.23 -7.73 6.70
CA SER A 147 8.05 -7.95 5.25
C SER A 147 9.17 -7.32 4.41
N ILE A 148 10.42 -7.38 4.88
CA ILE A 148 11.58 -6.67 4.32
C ILE A 148 11.72 -6.81 2.79
N PRO A 149 11.81 -8.02 2.20
CA PRO A 149 12.07 -8.12 0.76
C PRO A 149 10.95 -7.49 -0.07
N TYR A 150 9.71 -7.66 0.37
CA TYR A 150 8.55 -7.05 -0.28
C TYR A 150 8.58 -5.52 -0.17
N ASN A 151 8.78 -5.00 1.04
CA ASN A 151 8.73 -3.56 1.28
C ASN A 151 9.89 -2.81 0.64
N VAL A 152 11.10 -3.38 0.62
CA VAL A 152 12.24 -2.76 -0.08
C VAL A 152 11.95 -2.64 -1.58
N LEU A 153 11.49 -3.73 -2.21
CA LEU A 153 11.15 -3.72 -3.64
C LEU A 153 10.00 -2.74 -3.94
N CYS A 154 8.96 -2.71 -3.11
CA CYS A 154 7.83 -1.79 -3.28
C CYS A 154 8.20 -0.32 -3.03
N LEU A 155 9.11 -0.01 -2.10
CA LEU A 155 9.59 1.35 -1.87
C LEU A 155 10.45 1.84 -3.06
N LEU A 156 11.36 1.00 -3.55
CA LEU A 156 12.16 1.33 -4.73
C LEU A 156 11.26 1.53 -5.95
N SER A 157 10.34 0.60 -6.19
CA SER A 157 9.46 0.63 -7.33
C SER A 157 8.47 1.81 -7.24
N GLY A 158 7.93 2.11 -6.05
CA GLY A 158 7.11 3.28 -5.76
C GLY A 158 7.84 4.61 -5.98
N TYR A 159 9.11 4.70 -5.58
CA TYR A 159 9.95 5.86 -5.87
C TYR A 159 10.07 6.12 -7.37
N TYR A 160 10.49 5.10 -8.13
CA TYR A 160 10.65 5.23 -9.59
C TYR A 160 9.33 5.54 -10.27
N LEU A 161 8.24 4.91 -9.85
CA LEU A 161 6.91 5.13 -10.39
C LEU A 161 6.44 6.57 -10.15
N THR A 162 6.59 7.07 -8.92
CA THR A 162 6.23 8.45 -8.53
C THR A 162 6.99 9.45 -9.38
N ASP A 163 8.30 9.25 -9.52
CA ASP A 163 9.16 10.13 -10.28
C ASP A 163 8.85 10.10 -11.79
N TYR A 164 8.65 8.90 -12.34
CA TYR A 164 8.41 8.68 -13.77
C TYR A 164 7.07 9.22 -14.24
N ILE A 165 5.97 8.93 -13.53
CA ILE A 165 4.64 9.39 -13.90
C ILE A 165 4.60 10.92 -13.88
N GLU A 166 5.10 11.56 -12.82
CA GLU A 166 5.09 13.01 -12.73
C GLU A 166 5.90 13.65 -13.87
N LYS A 167 7.11 13.17 -14.15
CA LYS A 167 7.95 13.67 -15.26
C LYS A 167 7.24 13.52 -16.61
N THR A 168 6.62 12.37 -16.87
CA THR A 168 5.89 12.10 -18.11
C THR A 168 4.69 13.03 -18.26
N MET A 169 3.94 13.25 -17.19
CA MET A 169 2.77 14.12 -17.19
C MET A 169 3.15 15.60 -17.32
N ARG A 170 4.28 16.02 -16.77
CA ARG A 170 4.85 17.36 -16.97
C ARG A 170 5.21 17.58 -18.44
N ARG A 171 5.88 16.62 -19.10
CA ARG A 171 6.21 16.69 -20.53
C ARG A 171 4.96 16.85 -21.41
N ARG A 172 3.83 16.27 -21.00
CA ARG A 172 2.55 16.36 -21.73
C ARG A 172 1.74 17.63 -21.41
N ASN A 173 2.22 18.55 -20.57
CA ASN A 173 1.48 19.73 -20.07
C ASN A 173 0.17 19.38 -19.34
N TRP A 174 0.08 18.18 -18.74
CA TRP A 174 -1.13 17.74 -18.04
C TRP A 174 -1.22 18.34 -16.63
N ILE A 175 -0.07 18.58 -16.02
CA ILE A 175 0.04 19.35 -14.79
C ILE A 175 0.43 20.77 -15.22
N SER A 176 -0.41 21.78 -14.92
CA SER A 176 -0.17 23.17 -15.36
C SER A 176 1.21 23.66 -14.93
N ARG A 177 1.80 24.65 -15.60
CA ARG A 177 2.95 25.36 -15.02
C ARG A 177 2.56 25.99 -13.69
#